data_AF-A0A7K0PGT2-F1
#
_entry.id   AF-A0A7K0PGT2-F1
#
_cell.length_a   1.000
_cell.length_b   1.000
_cell.length_c   1.000
_cell.angle_alpha   90.00
_cell.angle_beta   90.00
_cell.angle_gamma   90.00
#
_symmetry.space_group_name_H-M   'P 1'
#
loop_
_entity.id
_entity.type
_entity.pdbx_description
1 polymer ?
#
loop_
_entity_poly.entity_id
_entity_poly.type
_entity_poly.pdbx_seq_one_letter_code
_entity_poly.pdbx_strand_id
1 'polypeptide(L)'
;MTDEQPDDATPEDGTTPGPDDATPTDPARTAPADATSAPDRLCRRCSTVTATSGEYCPHCGASYVRRGRLRRISRRTRRIAAAVLVLVLAVGGGTAFVLQRQADDRTERRARAQRALERVEARARQSRADAAATKAAAEEDAAAEELRLQRRLRTLTVRDLRKSVTKDARAKAAEGLLDDRARSTDCENTDGNEDDLEETSAEYSCIAVTDVDADGSSRGYRFTARVDFEEGSYTWRLGGD
;
A
#
# COMPACT_ATOMS: atom_id res chain seq x y z
N MET A 1 -0.17 48.56 -13.42
CA MET A 1 -0.05 48.15 -12.01
C MET A 1 0.35 46.71 -12.06
N THR A 2 1.66 46.51 -12.16
CA THR A 2 2.36 45.24 -12.34
C THR A 2 3.07 45.03 -11.03
N ASP A 3 2.56 44.11 -10.21
CA ASP A 3 3.23 43.65 -9.01
C ASP A 3 3.92 42.33 -9.35
N GLU A 4 5.24 42.43 -9.39
CA GLU A 4 6.24 41.43 -9.66
C GLU A 4 6.60 40.83 -8.29
N GLN A 5 6.24 39.57 -8.05
CA GLN A 5 6.48 38.91 -6.76
C GLN A 5 7.62 37.90 -6.91
N PRO A 6 8.78 38.14 -6.27
CA PRO A 6 9.98 37.33 -6.45
C PRO A 6 10.07 36.15 -5.47
N ASP A 7 10.71 35.10 -5.95
CA ASP A 7 11.67 34.20 -5.29
C ASP A 7 11.55 33.99 -3.77
N ASP A 8 11.13 32.79 -3.37
CA ASP A 8 11.49 32.22 -2.07
C ASP A 8 12.23 30.89 -2.27
N ALA A 9 13.56 31.00 -2.18
CA ALA A 9 14.50 29.90 -2.18
C ALA A 9 14.43 29.17 -0.84
N THR A 10 14.04 27.90 -0.83
CA THR A 10 14.22 27.04 0.34
C THR A 10 15.57 26.32 0.23
N PRO A 11 16.47 26.46 1.21
CA PRO A 11 17.75 25.77 1.24
C PRO A 11 17.62 24.37 1.87
N GLU A 12 18.38 23.45 1.28
CA GLU A 12 19.18 22.40 1.92
C GLU A 12 18.53 21.47 2.97
N ASP A 13 18.37 20.20 2.60
CA ASP A 13 18.43 19.11 3.58
C ASP A 13 19.50 18.08 3.14
N GLY A 14 20.74 18.41 3.49
CA GLY A 14 21.90 17.54 3.34
C GLY A 14 21.82 16.37 4.33
N THR A 15 21.21 15.26 3.91
CA THR A 15 21.34 13.99 4.63
C THR A 15 22.62 13.27 4.17
N THR A 16 23.70 13.55 4.89
CA THR A 16 24.96 12.80 4.80
C THR A 16 24.76 11.39 5.38
N PRO A 17 25.04 10.30 4.65
CA PRO A 17 25.11 8.97 5.24
C PRO A 17 26.40 8.86 6.08
N GLY A 18 26.23 8.81 7.40
CA GLY A 18 27.33 8.50 8.31
C GLY A 18 27.81 7.06 8.12
N PRO A 19 29.11 6.82 7.84
CA PRO A 19 29.73 5.55 8.15
C PRO A 19 30.07 5.50 9.65
N ASP A 20 30.41 4.31 10.14
CA ASP A 20 31.02 4.07 11.46
C ASP A 20 30.06 3.79 12.63
N ASP A 21 29.39 2.64 12.57
CA ASP A 21 29.16 1.84 13.79
C ASP A 21 30.09 0.61 13.75
N ALA A 22 31.36 0.91 14.01
CA ALA A 22 32.35 -0.07 14.42
C ALA A 22 31.89 -0.72 15.72
N THR A 23 31.43 -1.96 15.62
CA THR A 23 31.15 -2.81 16.78
C THR A 23 32.41 -2.91 17.65
N PRO A 24 32.41 -2.43 18.91
CA PRO A 24 33.50 -2.68 19.82
C PRO A 24 33.45 -4.17 20.17
N THR A 25 34.43 -4.90 19.65
CA THR A 25 34.76 -6.23 20.15
C THR A 25 35.25 -6.03 21.58
N ASP A 26 34.48 -6.49 22.55
CA ASP A 26 34.81 -6.47 23.97
C ASP A 26 35.50 -7.80 24.32
N PRO A 27 36.85 -7.87 24.37
CA PRO A 27 37.54 -9.03 24.91
C PRO A 27 37.57 -8.92 26.44
N ALA A 28 37.30 -10.05 27.08
CA ALA A 28 37.54 -10.31 28.51
C ALA A 28 36.50 -9.76 29.49
N ARG A 29 35.44 -10.55 29.67
CA ARG A 29 34.93 -10.81 31.01
C ARG A 29 35.04 -12.30 31.32
N THR A 30 36.25 -12.69 31.72
CA THR A 30 36.52 -13.93 32.44
C THR A 30 35.68 -13.90 33.72
N ALA A 31 34.55 -14.61 33.71
CA ALA A 31 33.85 -14.94 34.93
C ALA A 31 34.83 -15.73 35.82
N PRO A 32 34.94 -15.44 37.13
CA PRO A 32 35.65 -16.33 38.01
C PRO A 32 34.90 -17.67 37.96
N ALA A 33 35.56 -18.68 37.41
CA ALA A 33 35.17 -20.05 37.67
C ALA A 33 35.20 -20.19 39.19
N ASP A 34 34.02 -20.25 39.81
CA ASP A 34 33.83 -20.65 41.19
C ASP A 34 34.51 -22.01 41.31
N ALA A 35 35.77 -21.97 41.75
CA ALA A 35 36.52 -23.13 42.16
C ALA A 35 35.68 -23.75 43.27
N THR A 36 34.90 -24.76 42.88
CA THR A 36 34.08 -25.55 43.78
C THR A 36 35.07 -26.33 44.65
N SER A 37 35.61 -25.66 45.67
CA SER A 37 36.55 -26.23 46.61
C SER A 37 35.83 -27.42 47.24
N ALA A 38 36.30 -28.62 46.93
CA ALA A 38 35.70 -29.84 47.44
C ALA A 38 35.63 -29.71 48.98
N PRO A 39 34.45 -29.92 49.59
CA PRO A 39 34.28 -29.68 51.02
C PRO A 39 35.25 -30.56 51.81
N ASP A 40 35.88 -29.99 52.82
CA ASP A 40 36.74 -30.73 53.75
C ASP A 40 35.91 -31.79 54.47
N ARG A 41 36.35 -33.05 54.38
CA ARG A 41 35.74 -34.18 55.08
C ARG A 41 36.73 -34.80 56.04
N LEU A 42 36.30 -34.97 57.29
CA LEU A 42 37.04 -35.72 58.31
C LEU A 42 36.74 -37.21 58.21
N CYS A 43 37.73 -38.04 57.91
CA CYS A 43 37.56 -39.48 57.89
C CYS A 43 37.44 -40.03 59.31
N ARG A 44 36.34 -40.72 59.62
CA ARG A 44 36.11 -41.30 60.96
C ARG A 44 37.01 -42.48 61.31
N ARG A 45 37.65 -43.10 60.31
CA ARG A 45 38.45 -44.32 60.49
C ARG A 45 39.90 -43.98 60.87
N CYS A 46 40.49 -43.02 60.17
CA CYS A 46 41.88 -42.62 60.34
C CYS A 46 42.05 -41.15 60.81
N SER A 47 40.95 -40.44 61.05
CA SER A 47 40.92 -39.07 61.59
C SER A 47 41.65 -37.99 60.77
N THR A 48 41.99 -38.27 59.51
CA THR A 48 42.54 -37.26 58.58
C THR A 48 41.44 -36.41 57.94
N VAL A 49 41.72 -35.10 57.80
CA VAL A 49 40.90 -34.15 57.05
C VAL A 49 41.45 -34.07 55.63
N THR A 50 40.58 -34.21 54.63
CA THR A 50 40.97 -34.07 53.22
C THR A 50 39.86 -33.41 52.42
N ALA A 51 40.21 -32.41 51.61
CA ALA A 51 39.32 -31.81 50.61
C ALA A 51 39.11 -32.82 49.47
N THR A 52 37.97 -33.49 49.44
CA THR A 52 37.66 -34.48 48.38
C THR A 52 36.17 -34.56 48.09
N SER A 53 35.83 -34.61 46.80
CA SER A 53 34.47 -34.88 46.30
C SER A 53 34.17 -36.38 46.22
N GLY A 54 35.17 -37.23 46.43
CA GLY A 54 35.04 -38.68 46.37
C GLY A 54 34.21 -39.27 47.52
N GLU A 55 33.56 -40.40 47.25
CA GLU A 55 32.77 -41.12 48.26
C GLU A 55 33.64 -41.88 49.28
N TYR A 56 34.94 -42.01 49.03
CA TYR A 56 35.89 -42.79 49.84
C TYR A 56 37.10 -41.94 50.26
N CYS A 57 37.64 -42.24 51.44
CA CYS A 57 38.82 -41.59 51.99
C CYS A 57 40.08 -42.06 51.24
N PRO A 58 40.90 -41.15 50.68
CA PRO A 58 42.08 -41.53 49.89
C PRO A 58 43.20 -42.14 50.74
N HIS A 59 43.22 -41.89 52.05
CA HIS A 59 44.28 -42.40 52.94
C HIS A 59 44.03 -43.84 53.42
N CYS A 60 42.78 -44.27 53.60
CA CYS A 60 42.46 -45.58 54.17
C CYS A 60 41.37 -46.37 53.44
N GLY A 61 40.76 -45.80 52.39
CA GLY A 61 39.71 -46.44 51.59
C GLY A 61 38.31 -46.47 52.25
N ALA A 62 38.11 -45.91 53.44
CA ALA A 62 36.80 -45.93 54.10
C ALA A 62 35.78 -44.97 53.44
N SER A 63 34.52 -45.39 53.26
CA SER A 63 33.48 -44.55 52.65
C SER A 63 33.04 -43.39 53.57
N TYR A 64 33.03 -42.16 53.07
CA TYR A 64 32.44 -40.99 53.74
C TYR A 64 30.91 -41.08 53.83
N VAL A 65 30.30 -41.77 52.88
CA VAL A 65 28.86 -42.00 52.88
C VAL A 65 28.55 -42.98 53.99
N ARG A 66 27.95 -42.48 55.08
CA ARG A 66 27.25 -43.38 55.99
C ARG A 66 26.12 -43.99 55.15
N ARG A 67 26.18 -45.29 54.86
CA ARG A 67 24.97 -46.04 54.52
C ARG A 67 24.03 -45.83 55.70
N GLY A 68 23.12 -44.87 55.54
CA GLY A 68 22.05 -44.65 56.48
C GLY A 68 21.41 -46.01 56.65
N ARG A 69 21.51 -46.58 57.86
CA ARG A 69 20.65 -47.69 58.23
C ARG A 69 19.26 -47.12 58.04
N LEU A 70 18.63 -47.44 56.91
CA LEU A 70 17.19 -47.41 56.74
C LEU A 70 16.68 -48.36 57.82
N ARG A 71 16.58 -47.84 59.05
CA ARG A 71 15.94 -48.45 60.19
C ARG A 71 14.65 -49.01 59.63
N ARG A 72 14.44 -50.32 59.81
CA ARG A 72 13.18 -51.00 59.49
C ARG A 72 12.01 -50.10 59.87
N ILE A 73 11.49 -49.35 58.89
CA ILE A 73 10.31 -48.53 59.10
C ILE A 73 9.20 -49.55 59.29
N SER A 74 8.59 -49.51 60.48
CA SER A 74 7.57 -50.49 60.84
C SER A 74 6.45 -50.47 59.79
N ARG A 75 5.84 -51.64 59.53
CA ARG A 75 4.72 -51.75 58.57
C ARG A 75 3.57 -50.78 58.91
N ARG A 76 3.46 -50.34 60.16
CA ARG A 76 2.46 -49.38 60.63
C ARG A 76 2.73 -47.96 60.14
N THR A 77 3.98 -47.50 60.22
CA THR A 77 4.37 -46.16 59.75
C THR A 77 4.19 -46.02 58.23
N ARG A 78 4.42 -47.11 57.48
CA ARG A 78 4.20 -47.15 56.03
C ARG A 78 2.71 -46.99 55.67
N ARG A 79 1.80 -47.58 56.45
CA ARG A 79 0.35 -47.43 56.24
C ARG A 79 -0.14 -46.02 56.56
N ILE A 80 0.36 -45.43 57.64
CA ILE A 80 -0.01 -44.05 58.03
C ILE A 80 0.49 -43.06 56.98
N ALA A 81 1.74 -43.19 56.52
CA ALA A 81 2.27 -42.35 55.45
C ALA A 81 1.47 -42.48 54.15
N ALA A 82 1.04 -43.71 53.79
CA ALA A 82 0.20 -43.94 52.62
C ALA A 82 -1.18 -43.29 52.77
N ALA A 83 -1.83 -43.42 53.94
CA ALA A 83 -3.14 -42.81 54.20
C ALA A 83 -3.09 -41.28 54.17
N VAL A 84 -2.06 -40.68 54.75
CA VAL A 84 -1.84 -39.22 54.71
C VAL A 84 -1.58 -38.75 53.27
N LEU A 85 -0.78 -39.49 52.50
CA LEU A 85 -0.53 -39.18 51.09
C LEU A 85 -1.84 -39.21 50.28
N VAL A 86 -2.68 -40.22 50.47
CA VAL A 86 -4.00 -40.33 49.79
C VAL A 86 -4.92 -39.19 50.19
N LEU A 87 -4.96 -38.82 51.48
CA LEU A 87 -5.77 -37.69 51.95
C LEU A 87 -5.30 -36.36 51.34
N VAL A 88 -3.98 -36.14 51.28
CA VAL A 88 -3.39 -34.94 50.66
C VAL A 88 -3.65 -34.91 49.16
N LEU A 89 -3.62 -36.05 48.46
CA LEU A 89 -3.96 -36.12 47.04
C LEU A 89 -5.45 -35.90 46.79
N ALA A 90 -6.33 -36.37 47.67
CA ALA A 90 -7.78 -36.17 47.55
C ALA A 90 -8.19 -34.70 47.79
N VAL A 91 -7.54 -34.02 48.75
CA VAL A 91 -7.81 -32.60 49.04
C VAL A 91 -7.05 -31.68 48.07
N GLY A 92 -5.81 -32.00 47.72
CA GLY A 92 -4.96 -31.23 46.80
C GLY A 92 -5.31 -31.40 45.31
N GLY A 93 -5.96 -32.50 44.93
CA GLY A 93 -6.39 -32.74 43.55
C GLY A 93 -7.46 -31.76 43.05
N GLY A 94 -8.34 -31.27 43.94
CA GLY A 94 -9.41 -30.34 43.57
C GLY A 94 -8.91 -28.95 43.16
N THR A 95 -7.84 -28.45 43.78
CA THR A 95 -7.29 -27.12 43.46
C THR A 95 -6.58 -27.09 42.11
N ALA A 96 -5.96 -28.20 41.69
CA ALA A 96 -5.30 -28.29 40.38
C ALA A 96 -6.32 -28.18 39.23
N PHE A 97 -7.48 -28.82 39.37
CA PHE A 97 -8.54 -28.81 38.35
C PHE A 97 -9.16 -27.41 38.15
N VAL A 98 -9.39 -26.67 39.24
CA VAL A 98 -9.94 -25.30 39.16
C VAL A 98 -8.94 -24.33 38.53
N LEU A 99 -7.65 -24.46 38.86
CA LEU A 99 -6.58 -23.63 38.26
C LEU A 99 -6.42 -23.92 36.76
N GLN A 100 -6.50 -25.18 36.35
CA GLN A 100 -6.41 -25.56 34.95
C GLN A 100 -7.59 -25.02 34.14
N ARG A 101 -8.83 -25.16 34.66
CA ARG A 101 -10.02 -24.61 34.00
C ARG A 101 -9.98 -23.08 33.85
N GLN A 102 -9.47 -22.36 34.85
CA GLN A 102 -9.28 -20.91 34.74
C GLN A 102 -8.19 -20.53 33.72
N ALA A 103 -7.17 -21.36 33.55
CA ALA A 103 -6.15 -21.15 32.52
C ALA A 103 -6.76 -21.31 31.11
N ASP A 104 -7.56 -22.36 30.90
CA ASP A 104 -8.25 -22.63 29.64
C ASP A 104 -9.26 -21.53 29.27
N ASP A 105 -10.06 -21.05 30.22
CA ASP A 105 -10.97 -19.92 29.98
C ASP A 105 -10.23 -18.63 29.59
N ARG A 106 -9.03 -18.40 30.16
CA ARG A 106 -8.21 -17.23 29.84
C ARG A 106 -7.60 -17.34 28.44
N THR A 107 -7.14 -18.51 28.03
CA THR A 107 -6.58 -18.72 26.70
C THR A 107 -7.66 -18.57 25.63
N GLU A 108 -8.84 -19.13 25.84
CA GLU A 108 -9.98 -18.95 24.92
C GLU A 108 -10.39 -17.49 24.78
N ARG A 109 -10.52 -16.76 25.89
CA ARG A 109 -10.88 -15.33 25.86
C ARG A 109 -9.84 -14.51 25.09
N ARG A 110 -8.55 -14.78 25.29
CA ARG A 110 -7.46 -14.13 24.55
C ARG A 110 -7.53 -14.45 23.05
N ALA A 111 -7.74 -15.71 22.68
CA ALA A 111 -7.88 -16.12 21.29
C ALA A 111 -9.09 -15.46 20.61
N ARG A 112 -10.23 -15.36 21.31
CA ARG A 112 -11.42 -14.66 20.80
C ARG A 112 -11.16 -13.16 20.63
N ALA A 113 -10.48 -12.53 21.59
CA ALA A 113 -10.11 -11.12 21.50
C ALA A 113 -9.17 -10.84 20.32
N GLN A 114 -8.14 -11.69 20.12
CA GLN A 114 -7.23 -11.58 18.98
C GLN A 114 -7.95 -11.72 17.66
N ARG A 115 -8.79 -12.75 17.50
CA ARG A 115 -9.61 -12.93 16.28
C ARG A 115 -10.56 -11.76 16.03
N ALA A 116 -11.08 -11.13 17.09
CA ALA A 116 -11.93 -9.96 16.96
C ALA A 116 -11.13 -8.75 16.43
N LEU A 117 -9.92 -8.52 16.95
CA LEU A 117 -9.02 -7.47 16.47
C LEU A 117 -8.62 -7.70 15.01
N GLU A 118 -8.21 -8.92 14.65
CA GLU A 118 -7.87 -9.29 13.27
C GLU A 118 -9.03 -9.03 12.30
N ARG A 119 -10.27 -9.34 12.70
CA ARG A 119 -11.46 -9.06 11.88
C ARG A 119 -11.72 -7.57 11.71
N VAL A 120 -11.51 -6.76 12.76
CA VAL A 120 -11.66 -5.31 12.68
C VAL A 120 -10.60 -4.72 11.75
N GLU A 121 -9.34 -5.15 11.88
CA GLU A 121 -8.26 -4.73 10.99
C GLU A 121 -8.50 -5.16 9.55
N ALA A 122 -8.93 -6.41 9.32
CA ALA A 122 -9.25 -6.91 7.99
C ALA A 122 -10.37 -6.09 7.34
N ARG A 123 -11.44 -5.78 8.08
CA ARG A 123 -12.53 -4.92 7.60
C ARG A 123 -12.06 -3.49 7.34
N ALA A 124 -11.21 -2.94 8.20
CA ALA A 124 -10.65 -1.61 8.00
C ALA A 124 -9.76 -1.55 6.76
N ARG A 125 -8.94 -2.58 6.51
CA ARG A 125 -8.12 -2.71 5.30
C ARG A 125 -9.00 -2.85 4.06
N GLN A 126 -10.02 -3.70 4.12
CA GLN A 126 -10.97 -3.88 3.02
C GLN A 126 -11.70 -2.58 2.70
N SER A 127 -12.25 -1.89 3.71
CA SER A 127 -12.95 -0.62 3.51
C SER A 127 -12.03 0.46 2.91
N ARG A 128 -10.75 0.50 3.28
CA ARG A 128 -9.77 1.41 2.67
C ARG A 128 -9.49 1.05 1.20
N ALA A 129 -9.36 -0.25 0.91
CA ALA A 129 -9.16 -0.73 -0.46
C ALA A 129 -10.37 -0.41 -1.34
N ASP A 130 -11.59 -0.67 -0.86
CA ASP A 130 -12.83 -0.38 -1.57
C ASP A 130 -12.99 1.13 -1.81
N ALA A 131 -12.68 1.96 -0.81
CA ALA A 131 -12.70 3.41 -0.95
C ALA A 131 -11.66 3.92 -1.95
N ALA A 132 -10.45 3.35 -1.96
CA ALA A 132 -9.42 3.70 -2.94
C ALA A 132 -9.82 3.29 -4.36
N ALA A 133 -10.37 2.09 -4.54
CA ALA A 133 -10.87 1.61 -5.83
C ALA A 133 -12.03 2.48 -6.36
N THR A 134 -12.96 2.85 -5.48
CA THR A 134 -14.09 3.74 -5.85
C THR A 134 -13.59 5.12 -6.29
N LYS A 135 -12.58 5.68 -5.61
CA LYS A 135 -11.98 6.96 -6.01
C LYS A 135 -11.28 6.87 -7.35
N ALA A 136 -10.46 5.84 -7.56
CA ALA A 136 -9.77 5.63 -8.83
C ALA A 136 -10.76 5.51 -10.00
N ALA A 137 -11.83 4.72 -9.84
CA ALA A 137 -12.87 4.60 -10.86
C ALA A 137 -13.58 5.94 -11.14
N ALA A 138 -13.88 6.73 -10.10
CA ALA A 138 -14.49 8.05 -10.26
C ALA A 138 -13.57 9.05 -10.97
N GLU A 139 -12.25 9.00 -10.73
CA GLU A 139 -11.24 9.80 -11.42
C GLU A 139 -11.13 9.42 -12.91
N GLU A 140 -11.13 8.12 -13.22
CA GLU A 140 -11.14 7.62 -14.60
C GLU A 140 -12.42 8.03 -15.34
N ASP A 141 -13.60 7.90 -14.71
CA ASP A 141 -14.88 8.31 -15.29
C ASP A 141 -14.91 9.83 -15.54
N ALA A 142 -14.40 10.64 -14.60
CA ALA A 142 -14.32 12.08 -14.75
C ALA A 142 -13.40 12.48 -15.92
N ALA A 143 -12.23 11.86 -16.04
CA ALA A 143 -11.31 12.09 -17.15
C ALA A 143 -11.92 11.68 -18.50
N ALA A 144 -12.61 10.54 -18.55
CA ALA A 144 -13.29 10.09 -19.77
C ALA A 144 -14.42 11.04 -20.19
N GLU A 145 -15.18 11.59 -19.24
CA GLU A 145 -16.23 12.55 -19.52
C GLU A 145 -15.67 13.90 -20.00
N GLU A 146 -14.57 14.37 -19.41
CA GLU A 146 -13.88 15.57 -19.88
C GLU A 146 -13.43 15.43 -21.34
N LEU A 147 -12.80 14.31 -21.70
CA LEU A 147 -12.40 14.04 -23.08
C LEU A 147 -13.60 14.02 -24.04
N ARG A 148 -14.74 13.46 -23.62
CA ARG A 148 -15.98 13.48 -24.43
C ARG A 148 -16.52 14.89 -24.62
N LEU A 149 -16.50 15.71 -23.58
CA LEU A 149 -16.94 17.11 -23.65
C LEU A 149 -16.04 17.92 -24.59
N GLN A 150 -14.73 17.76 -24.50
CA GLN A 150 -13.78 18.42 -25.39
C GLN A 150 -14.02 18.05 -26.86
N ARG A 151 -14.14 16.75 -27.19
CA ARG A 151 -14.48 16.29 -28.55
C ARG A 151 -15.79 16.90 -29.04
N ARG A 152 -16.82 16.90 -28.19
CA ARG A 152 -18.12 17.48 -28.52
C ARG A 152 -18.01 18.97 -28.82
N LEU A 153 -17.24 19.73 -28.04
CA LEU A 153 -17.03 21.15 -28.28
C LEU A 153 -16.35 21.39 -29.63
N ARG A 154 -15.30 20.64 -29.95
CA ARG A 154 -14.63 20.74 -31.26
C ARG A 154 -15.56 20.49 -32.44
N THR A 155 -16.36 19.44 -32.38
CA THR A 155 -17.37 19.14 -33.42
C THR A 155 -18.42 20.24 -33.52
N LEU A 156 -18.83 20.86 -32.40
CA LEU A 156 -19.74 22.00 -32.42
C LEU A 156 -19.10 23.22 -33.10
N THR A 157 -17.82 23.50 -32.83
CA THR A 157 -17.06 24.59 -33.46
C THR A 157 -16.99 24.40 -34.98
N VAL A 158 -16.61 23.22 -35.47
CA VAL A 158 -16.54 22.92 -36.91
C VAL A 158 -17.93 22.99 -37.57
N ARG A 159 -18.96 22.51 -36.88
CA ARG A 159 -20.35 22.64 -37.34
C ARG A 159 -20.77 24.10 -37.46
N ASP A 160 -20.38 24.94 -36.51
CA ASP A 160 -20.73 26.36 -36.53
C ASP A 160 -19.91 27.13 -37.58
N LEU A 161 -18.64 26.75 -37.82
CA LEU A 161 -17.86 27.17 -39.00
C LEU A 161 -18.61 26.87 -40.31
N ARG A 162 -19.07 25.63 -40.53
CA ARG A 162 -19.84 25.25 -41.73
C ARG A 162 -21.06 26.15 -41.94
N LYS A 163 -21.83 26.40 -40.88
CA LYS A 163 -23.00 27.30 -40.95
C LYS A 163 -22.61 28.73 -41.31
N SER A 164 -21.52 29.23 -40.73
CA SER A 164 -21.02 30.58 -40.98
C SER A 164 -20.54 30.75 -42.43
N VAL A 165 -19.81 29.78 -42.97
CA VAL A 165 -19.42 29.74 -44.39
C VAL A 165 -20.64 29.69 -45.31
N THR A 166 -21.63 28.81 -45.01
CA THR A 166 -22.87 28.75 -45.79
C THR A 166 -23.61 30.10 -45.78
N LYS A 167 -23.68 30.76 -44.62
CA LYS A 167 -24.34 32.06 -44.45
C LYS A 167 -23.62 33.15 -45.26
N ASP A 168 -22.29 33.21 -45.18
CA ASP A 168 -21.47 34.17 -45.93
C ASP A 168 -21.60 33.97 -47.44
N ALA A 169 -21.51 32.73 -47.93
CA ALA A 169 -21.70 32.40 -49.35
C ALA A 169 -23.09 32.84 -49.85
N ARG A 170 -24.15 32.61 -49.06
CA ARG A 170 -25.51 33.08 -49.41
C ARG A 170 -25.62 34.60 -49.45
N ALA A 171 -24.95 35.31 -48.53
CA ALA A 171 -24.94 36.77 -48.51
C ALA A 171 -24.23 37.32 -49.76
N LYS A 172 -23.06 36.79 -50.10
CA LYS A 172 -22.32 37.15 -51.31
C LYS A 172 -23.10 36.86 -52.60
N ALA A 173 -23.85 35.76 -52.66
CA ALA A 173 -24.75 35.48 -53.78
C ALA A 173 -25.88 36.52 -53.90
N ALA A 174 -26.47 36.93 -52.77
CA ALA A 174 -27.51 37.97 -52.77
C ALA A 174 -26.97 39.35 -53.19
N GLU A 175 -25.68 39.61 -52.98
CA GLU A 175 -24.97 40.81 -53.43
C GLU A 175 -24.51 40.73 -54.90
N GLY A 176 -24.71 39.59 -55.58
CA GLY A 176 -24.27 39.36 -56.97
C GLY A 176 -22.77 39.11 -57.11
N LEU A 177 -22.06 38.81 -56.01
CA LEU A 177 -20.64 38.45 -56.03
C LEU A 177 -20.41 36.96 -56.35
N LEU A 178 -21.43 36.12 -56.16
CA LEU A 178 -21.44 34.71 -56.50
C LEU A 178 -22.65 34.43 -57.38
N ASP A 179 -22.48 33.67 -58.46
CA ASP A 179 -23.53 33.39 -59.45
C ASP A 179 -24.72 32.63 -58.84
N ASP A 180 -24.44 31.67 -57.96
CA ASP A 180 -25.42 30.74 -57.41
C ASP A 180 -25.49 30.82 -55.88
N ARG A 181 -26.69 30.57 -55.34
CA ARG A 181 -26.91 30.51 -53.90
C ARG A 181 -26.46 29.17 -53.32
N ALA A 182 -25.56 29.22 -52.33
CA ALA A 182 -25.13 28.02 -51.59
C ALA A 182 -26.29 27.37 -50.79
N ARG A 183 -26.38 26.04 -50.87
CA ARG A 183 -27.36 25.19 -50.16
C ARG A 183 -26.79 24.66 -48.83
N SER A 184 -25.54 24.19 -48.84
CA SER A 184 -24.82 23.66 -47.68
C SER A 184 -23.34 24.02 -47.76
N THR A 185 -22.58 23.65 -46.72
CA THR A 185 -21.12 23.68 -46.75
C THR A 185 -20.61 22.37 -46.20
N ASP A 186 -19.70 21.76 -46.95
CA ASP A 186 -18.93 20.60 -46.52
C ASP A 186 -17.48 21.04 -46.31
N CYS A 187 -16.87 20.59 -45.22
CA CYS A 187 -15.48 20.94 -44.89
C CYS A 187 -14.69 19.67 -44.65
N GLU A 188 -13.56 19.57 -45.33
CA GLU A 188 -12.55 18.54 -45.19
C GLU A 188 -11.37 19.13 -44.42
N ASN A 189 -10.81 18.36 -43.49
CA ASN A 189 -9.60 18.77 -42.80
C ASN A 189 -8.42 18.65 -43.78
N THR A 190 -7.60 19.70 -43.87
CA THR A 190 -6.39 19.74 -44.71
C THR A 190 -5.10 19.71 -43.90
N ASP A 191 -5.13 20.24 -42.69
CA ASP A 191 -4.02 20.18 -41.73
C ASP A 191 -4.57 20.00 -40.31
N GLY A 192 -3.88 19.19 -39.53
CA GLY A 192 -4.28 18.78 -38.19
C GLY A 192 -5.36 17.68 -38.14
N ASN A 193 -5.98 17.50 -36.97
CA ASN A 193 -6.96 16.47 -36.69
C ASN A 193 -7.96 16.92 -35.61
N GLU A 194 -9.24 16.99 -35.97
CA GLU A 194 -10.34 17.31 -35.04
C GLU A 194 -10.39 16.35 -33.84
N ASP A 195 -10.03 15.08 -34.07
CA ASP A 195 -10.07 14.01 -33.07
C ASP A 195 -8.83 13.93 -32.19
N ASP A 196 -7.74 14.61 -32.55
CA ASP A 196 -6.52 14.67 -31.75
C ASP A 196 -6.57 15.85 -30.78
N LEU A 197 -6.86 15.57 -29.51
CA LEU A 197 -7.02 16.59 -28.49
C LEU A 197 -5.72 17.32 -28.13
N GLU A 198 -4.57 16.81 -28.55
CA GLU A 198 -3.27 17.48 -28.36
C GLU A 198 -3.09 18.67 -29.31
N GLU A 199 -3.80 18.68 -30.44
CA GLU A 199 -3.74 19.78 -31.39
C GLU A 199 -4.65 20.93 -30.99
N THR A 200 -4.12 22.14 -30.91
CA THR A 200 -4.90 23.33 -30.53
C THR A 200 -5.58 24.01 -31.71
N SER A 201 -5.17 23.72 -32.95
CA SER A 201 -5.74 24.32 -34.15
C SER A 201 -5.72 23.37 -35.33
N ALA A 202 -6.66 23.53 -36.26
CA ALA A 202 -6.74 22.77 -37.50
C ALA A 202 -7.11 23.66 -38.69
N GLU A 203 -6.68 23.27 -39.89
CA GLU A 203 -7.05 23.91 -41.14
C GLU A 203 -8.02 23.05 -41.95
N TYR A 204 -8.97 23.72 -42.60
CA TYR A 204 -10.04 23.09 -43.35
C TYR A 204 -10.17 23.70 -44.75
N SER A 205 -10.38 22.83 -45.74
CA SER A 205 -10.89 23.19 -47.05
C SER A 205 -12.40 22.96 -47.08
N CYS A 206 -13.15 24.03 -47.26
CA CYS A 206 -14.60 24.00 -47.27
C CYS A 206 -15.14 24.30 -48.67
N ILE A 207 -16.16 23.58 -49.11
CA ILE A 207 -16.93 23.87 -50.31
C ILE A 207 -18.35 24.30 -49.93
N ALA A 208 -18.74 25.52 -50.29
CA ALA A 208 -20.11 25.97 -50.21
C ALA A 208 -20.88 25.44 -51.43
N VAL A 209 -21.57 24.31 -51.24
CA VAL A 209 -22.22 23.53 -52.29
C VAL A 209 -23.43 24.29 -52.85
N THR A 210 -23.42 24.55 -54.15
CA THR A 210 -24.53 25.15 -54.89
C THR A 210 -25.38 24.11 -55.58
N ASP A 211 -24.73 23.04 -56.06
CA ASP A 211 -25.37 21.93 -56.77
C ASP A 211 -24.65 20.61 -56.50
N VAL A 212 -25.38 19.50 -56.63
CA VAL A 212 -24.84 18.14 -56.51
C VAL A 212 -25.15 17.41 -57.80
N ASP A 213 -24.10 16.93 -58.46
CA ASP A 213 -24.19 16.22 -59.73
C ASP A 213 -24.74 14.80 -59.54
N ALA A 214 -25.17 14.16 -60.63
CA ALA A 214 -25.80 12.84 -60.58
C ALA A 214 -24.87 11.72 -60.08
N ASP A 215 -23.55 11.93 -60.16
CA ASP A 215 -22.52 11.04 -59.62
C ASP A 215 -22.24 11.26 -58.13
N GLY A 216 -22.91 12.23 -57.50
CA GLY A 216 -22.72 12.61 -56.10
C GLY A 216 -21.60 13.62 -55.88
N SER A 217 -20.91 14.07 -56.93
CA SER A 217 -19.92 15.13 -56.80
C SER A 217 -20.61 16.48 -56.52
N SER A 218 -20.00 17.29 -55.66
CA SER A 218 -20.54 18.59 -55.28
C SER A 218 -19.82 19.71 -56.03
N ARG A 219 -20.58 20.64 -56.61
CA ARG A 219 -20.07 21.88 -57.19
C ARG A 219 -20.39 23.06 -56.28
N GLY A 220 -19.50 24.03 -56.23
CA GLY A 220 -19.65 25.15 -55.32
C GLY A 220 -18.40 26.03 -55.24
N TYR A 221 -18.40 26.91 -54.24
CA TYR A 221 -17.33 27.86 -54.00
C TYR A 221 -16.39 27.36 -52.90
N ARG A 222 -15.08 27.41 -53.14
CA ARG A 222 -14.07 26.97 -52.16
C ARG A 222 -13.72 28.06 -51.16
N PHE A 223 -13.53 27.65 -49.91
CA PHE A 223 -13.11 28.47 -48.79
C PHE A 223 -11.96 27.76 -48.07
N THR A 224 -10.96 28.50 -47.62
CA THR A 224 -10.02 28.02 -46.60
C THR A 224 -10.44 28.56 -45.24
N ALA A 225 -10.37 27.71 -44.22
CA ALA A 225 -10.70 28.06 -42.86
C ALA A 225 -9.65 27.55 -41.87
N ARG A 226 -9.48 28.27 -40.77
CA ARG A 226 -8.65 27.89 -39.63
C ARG A 226 -9.51 27.90 -38.39
N VAL A 227 -9.47 26.82 -37.63
CA VAL A 227 -10.17 26.67 -36.36
C VAL A 227 -9.14 26.67 -35.23
N ASP A 228 -9.41 27.45 -34.20
CA ASP A 228 -8.71 27.39 -32.92
C ASP A 228 -9.62 26.69 -31.91
N PHE A 229 -9.24 25.48 -31.50
CA PHE A 229 -10.03 24.65 -30.60
C PHE A 229 -9.90 25.08 -29.14
N GLU A 230 -8.81 25.77 -28.77
CA GLU A 230 -8.58 26.28 -27.42
C GLU A 230 -9.48 27.49 -27.13
N GLU A 231 -9.50 28.44 -28.07
CA GLU A 231 -10.36 29.62 -27.98
C GLU A 231 -11.82 29.32 -28.36
N GLY A 232 -12.06 28.21 -29.05
CA GLY A 232 -13.35 27.92 -29.68
C GLY A 232 -13.72 28.91 -30.78
N SER A 233 -12.71 29.49 -31.43
CA SER A 233 -12.83 30.53 -32.46
C SER A 233 -12.48 29.97 -33.84
N TYR A 234 -12.95 30.64 -34.89
CA TYR A 234 -12.65 30.23 -36.26
C TYR A 234 -12.66 31.40 -37.22
N THR A 235 -11.85 31.31 -38.26
CA THR A 235 -11.78 32.30 -39.35
C THR A 235 -11.83 31.59 -40.69
N TRP A 236 -12.36 32.27 -41.71
CA TRP A 236 -12.46 31.73 -43.06
C TRP A 236 -12.30 32.84 -44.10
N ARG A 237 -11.90 32.43 -45.31
CA ARG A 237 -11.83 33.31 -46.49
C ARG A 237 -12.28 32.57 -47.73
N LEU A 238 -12.84 33.31 -48.68
CA LEU A 238 -13.18 32.79 -50.00
C LEU A 238 -11.89 32.58 -50.82
N GLY A 239 -11.77 31.44 -51.47
CA GLY A 239 -10.56 31.02 -52.18
C GLY A 239 -9.54 30.31 -51.27
N GLY A 240 -8.57 29.65 -51.90
CA GLY A 240 -7.60 28.76 -51.27
C GLY A 240 -7.31 27.59 -52.20
N ASP A 241 -6.03 27.26 -52.34
CA ASP A 241 -5.52 26.30 -53.32
C ASP A 241 -5.71 24.84 -52.87
#